data_AF-A0A2A4QSB6-F1
#
_entry.id   AF-A0A2A4QSB6-F1
#
_cell.length_a   1.000
_cell.length_b   1.000
_cell.length_c   1.000
_cell.angle_alpha   90.00
_cell.angle_beta   90.00
_cell.angle_gamma   90.00
#
_symmetry.space_group_name_H-M   'P 1'
#
loop_
_entity.id
_entity.type
_entity.pdbx_description
1 polymer ?
#
loop_
_entity_poly.entity_id
_entity_poly.type
_entity_poly.pdbx_seq_one_letter_code
_entity_poly.pdbx_strand_id
1 'polypeptide(L)'
;MQSAYKILISEKLVLKKFSGEVTIDDMKEIFKIAKELHDLHPNYQVLNDYTQASFKFNKDDFTNLMSSFTKSHFPFKPKNFIVKSPKQFVMYSFYKDNYKFKNTAIFNTIEGACSSIRVNPSLVKEFFST
;
A
#
# COMPACT_ATOMS: atom_id res chain seq x y z
N MET A 1 -0.52 -15.27 -1.68
CA MET A 1 0.33 -14.06 -1.72
C MET A 1 1.73 -14.32 -1.15
N GLN A 2 2.77 -13.72 -1.72
CA GLN A 2 4.07 -13.53 -1.05
C GLN A 2 4.17 -12.07 -0.59
N SER A 3 4.70 -11.85 0.62
CA SER A 3 4.87 -10.50 1.18
C SER A 3 6.16 -10.37 1.97
N ALA A 4 6.81 -9.22 1.83
CA ALA A 4 7.95 -8.83 2.65
C ALA A 4 7.79 -7.37 3.10
N TYR A 5 8.39 -7.03 4.24
CA TYR A 5 8.51 -5.64 4.67
C TYR A 5 9.89 -5.35 5.25
N LYS A 6 10.32 -4.08 5.13
CA LYS A 6 11.57 -3.56 5.69
C LYS A 6 11.29 -2.21 6.36
N ILE A 7 11.88 -2.00 7.54
CA ILE A 7 11.76 -0.75 8.29
C ILE A 7 13.09 -0.02 8.21
N LEU A 8 13.08 1.20 7.66
CA LEU A 8 14.22 2.10 7.64
C LEU A 8 14.04 3.13 8.76
N ILE A 9 14.72 2.89 9.88
CA ILE A 9 14.55 3.69 11.10
C ILE A 9 15.00 5.15 10.88
N SER A 10 16.15 5.37 10.23
CA SER A 10 16.67 6.71 9.95
C SER A 10 15.72 7.57 9.12
N GLU A 11 15.00 6.93 8.19
CA GLU A 11 14.09 7.59 7.26
C GLU A 11 12.65 7.68 7.78
N LYS A 12 12.36 7.08 8.96
CA LYS A 12 10.99 6.86 9.45
C LYS A 12 10.09 6.28 8.35
N LEU A 13 10.56 5.22 7.70
CA LEU A 13 9.94 4.65 6.51
C LEU A 13 9.70 3.15 6.65
N VAL A 14 8.51 2.71 6.26
CA VAL A 14 8.14 1.30 6.11
C VAL A 14 8.01 1.00 4.62
N LEU A 15 8.76 0.01 4.15
CA LEU A 15 8.67 -0.54 2.80
C LEU A 15 7.89 -1.85 2.87
N LYS A 16 6.93 -2.04 1.97
CA LYS A 16 6.16 -3.28 1.84
C LYS A 16 6.13 -3.72 0.40
N LYS A 17 6.42 -4.99 0.15
CA LYS A 17 6.37 -5.61 -1.18
C LYS A 17 5.38 -6.76 -1.15
N PHE A 18 4.49 -6.79 -2.13
CA PHE A 18 3.50 -7.84 -2.34
C PHE A 18 3.63 -8.39 -3.76
N SER A 19 3.72 -9.72 -3.88
CA SER A 19 3.89 -10.40 -5.17
C SER A 19 3.01 -11.65 -5.28
N GLY A 20 2.82 -12.09 -6.52
CA GLY A 20 1.99 -13.25 -6.86
C GLY A 20 0.50 -12.95 -6.80
N GLU A 21 -0.30 -14.00 -6.61
CA GLU A 21 -1.74 -13.87 -6.54
C GLU A 21 -2.18 -13.33 -5.17
N VAL A 22 -3.01 -12.29 -5.19
CA VAL A 22 -3.60 -11.64 -4.02
C VAL A 22 -5.12 -11.80 -4.09
N THR A 23 -5.66 -12.56 -3.17
CA THR A 23 -7.09 -12.79 -2.96
C THR A 23 -7.71 -11.71 -2.07
N ILE A 24 -9.04 -11.73 -1.92
CA ILE A 24 -9.71 -10.79 -1.00
C ILE A 24 -9.37 -11.09 0.47
N ASP A 25 -9.10 -12.34 0.82
CA ASP A 25 -8.68 -12.70 2.18
C ASP A 25 -7.23 -12.27 2.45
N ASP A 26 -6.35 -12.35 1.45
CA ASP A 26 -5.01 -11.75 1.55
C ASP A 26 -5.11 -10.24 1.83
N MET A 27 -6.07 -9.52 1.23
CA MET A 27 -6.26 -8.09 1.51
C MET A 27 -6.65 -7.80 2.96
N LYS A 28 -7.44 -8.68 3.60
CA LYS A 28 -7.76 -8.55 5.04
C LYS A 28 -6.49 -8.62 5.88
N GLU A 29 -5.64 -9.58 5.59
CA GLU A 29 -4.37 -9.75 6.30
C GLU A 29 -3.41 -8.58 6.05
N ILE A 30 -3.32 -8.09 4.81
CA ILE A 30 -2.56 -6.88 4.47
C ILE A 30 -3.02 -5.69 5.32
N PHE A 31 -4.33 -5.49 5.48
CA PHE A 31 -4.86 -4.40 6.27
C PHE A 31 -4.58 -4.56 7.77
N LYS A 32 -4.62 -5.79 8.29
CA LYS A 32 -4.22 -6.10 9.66
C LYS A 32 -2.75 -5.77 9.90
N ILE A 33 -1.84 -6.27 9.06
CA ILE A 33 -0.41 -5.95 9.12
C ILE A 33 -0.18 -4.43 8.97
N ALA A 34 -0.97 -3.76 8.13
CA ALA A 34 -0.87 -2.32 7.98
C ALA A 34 -1.30 -1.55 9.23
N LYS A 35 -2.30 -2.05 9.96
CA LYS A 35 -2.70 -1.50 11.25
C LYS A 35 -1.63 -1.73 12.32
N GLU A 36 -1.12 -2.96 12.45
CA GLU A 36 -0.09 -3.30 13.44
C GLU A 36 1.18 -2.45 13.27
N LEU A 37 1.66 -2.32 12.03
CA LEU A 37 2.83 -1.48 11.73
C LEU A 37 2.55 0.01 11.97
N HIS A 38 1.32 0.47 11.76
CA HIS A 38 0.94 1.83 12.10
C HIS A 38 0.92 2.05 13.62
N ASP A 39 0.36 1.12 14.38
CA ASP A 39 0.28 1.23 15.83
C ASP A 39 1.69 1.21 16.47
N LEU A 40 2.62 0.41 15.93
CA LEU A 40 4.03 0.39 16.35
C LEU A 40 4.83 1.61 15.90
N HIS A 41 4.55 2.12 14.70
CA HIS A 41 5.29 3.21 14.06
C HIS A 41 4.34 4.30 13.51
N PRO A 42 3.60 5.01 14.39
CA PRO A 42 2.51 5.89 13.96
C PRO A 42 2.97 7.10 13.14
N ASN A 43 4.25 7.45 13.25
CA ASN A 43 4.86 8.58 12.57
C ASN A 43 5.63 8.19 11.30
N TYR A 44 5.62 6.91 10.91
CA TYR A 44 6.38 6.45 9.75
C TYR A 44 5.55 6.58 8.47
N GLN A 45 6.23 6.91 7.38
CA GLN A 45 5.66 6.88 6.03
C GLN A 45 5.65 5.44 5.52
N VAL A 46 4.78 5.16 4.55
CA VAL A 46 4.65 3.80 3.97
C VAL A 46 4.71 3.85 2.45
N LEU A 47 5.61 3.04 1.88
CA LEU A 47 5.63 2.67 0.47
C LEU A 47 5.14 1.23 0.32
N ASN A 48 4.12 1.04 -0.51
CA ASN A 48 3.56 -0.28 -0.81
C ASN A 48 3.77 -0.60 -2.29
N ASP A 49 4.55 -1.63 -2.58
CA ASP A 49 4.81 -2.12 -3.93
C ASP A 49 3.93 -3.33 -4.23
N TYR A 50 3.06 -3.18 -5.25
CA TYR A 50 2.18 -4.21 -5.80
C TYR A 50 2.52 -4.50 -7.27
N THR A 51 3.66 -4.04 -7.78
CA THR A 51 4.00 -4.14 -9.20
C THR A 51 4.12 -5.58 -9.70
N GLN A 52 4.39 -6.54 -8.81
CA GLN A 52 4.44 -7.98 -9.08
C GLN A 52 3.21 -8.74 -8.55
N ALA A 53 2.18 -8.04 -8.05
CA ALA A 53 0.95 -8.64 -7.57
C ALA A 53 -0.11 -8.72 -8.67
N SER A 54 -0.96 -9.75 -8.59
CA SER A 54 -2.15 -9.91 -9.43
C SER A 54 -3.39 -10.08 -8.55
N PHE A 55 -4.35 -9.17 -8.66
CA PHE A 55 -5.56 -9.19 -7.85
C PHE A 55 -6.58 -10.19 -8.41
N LYS A 56 -6.95 -11.18 -7.60
CA LYS A 56 -7.88 -12.28 -7.95
C LYS A 56 -9.31 -12.04 -7.48
N PHE A 57 -9.63 -10.80 -7.14
CA PHE A 57 -10.95 -10.34 -6.74
C PHE A 57 -11.36 -9.15 -7.61
N ASN A 58 -12.64 -8.82 -7.64
CA ASN A 58 -13.17 -7.70 -8.42
C ASN A 58 -13.42 -6.47 -7.53
N LYS A 59 -13.99 -5.42 -8.14
CA LYS A 59 -14.32 -4.18 -7.45
C LYS A 59 -15.36 -4.39 -6.34
N ASP A 60 -16.33 -5.26 -6.55
CA ASP A 60 -17.44 -5.48 -5.62
C ASP A 60 -16.97 -6.25 -4.39
N ASP A 61 -16.14 -7.28 -4.57
CA ASP A 61 -15.45 -7.98 -3.48
C ASP A 61 -14.68 -7.00 -2.61
N PHE A 62 -13.92 -6.11 -3.25
CA PHE A 62 -13.14 -5.09 -2.57
C PHE A 62 -14.04 -4.08 -1.85
N THR A 63 -15.10 -3.59 -2.49
CA THR A 63 -16.06 -2.64 -1.90
C THR A 63 -16.76 -3.25 -0.68
N ASN A 64 -17.16 -4.51 -0.78
CA ASN A 64 -17.75 -5.27 0.33
C ASN A 64 -16.76 -5.39 1.49
N LEU A 65 -15.50 -5.76 1.21
CA LEU A 65 -14.44 -5.74 2.21
C LEU A 65 -14.32 -4.36 2.86
N MET A 66 -14.23 -3.29 2.07
CA MET A 66 -14.06 -1.93 2.59
C MET A 66 -15.25 -1.45 3.43
N SER A 67 -16.47 -1.93 3.16
CA SER A 67 -17.66 -1.61 3.94
C SER A 67 -17.56 -2.07 5.39
N SER A 68 -16.75 -3.11 5.66
CA SER A 68 -16.51 -3.62 7.02
C SER A 68 -15.53 -2.76 7.83
N PHE A 69 -14.83 -1.81 7.20
CA PHE A 69 -13.89 -0.92 7.88
C PHE A 69 -14.48 0.46 8.10
N THR A 70 -14.36 0.98 9.31
CA THR A 70 -14.69 2.38 9.63
C THR A 70 -13.47 3.30 9.45
N LYS A 71 -13.68 4.61 9.37
CA LYS A 71 -12.60 5.61 9.23
C LYS A 71 -11.52 5.52 10.31
N SER A 72 -11.86 5.07 11.53
CA SER A 72 -10.88 4.90 12.62
C SER A 72 -9.89 3.76 12.37
N HIS A 73 -10.20 2.84 11.45
CA HIS A 73 -9.28 1.77 11.04
C HIS A 73 -8.17 2.28 10.13
N PHE A 74 -8.27 3.52 9.65
CA PHE A 74 -7.37 4.04 8.64
C PHE A 74 -6.67 5.31 9.10
N PRO A 75 -5.34 5.27 9.26
CA PRO A 75 -4.61 6.45 9.69
C PRO A 75 -4.71 7.56 8.65
N PHE A 76 -4.76 8.79 9.14
CA PHE A 76 -4.72 10.02 8.33
C PHE A 76 -3.38 10.23 7.60
N LYS A 77 -2.38 9.34 7.73
CA LYS A 77 -1.08 9.56 7.11
C LYS A 77 -1.08 9.21 5.61
N PRO A 78 -0.23 9.88 4.81
CA PRO A 78 -0.02 9.54 3.41
C PRO A 78 0.35 8.06 3.20
N LYS A 79 -0.37 7.39 2.30
CA LYS A 79 -0.08 6.03 1.85
C LYS A 79 0.25 6.07 0.38
N ASN A 80 1.44 5.61 0.02
CA ASN A 80 1.88 5.57 -1.37
C ASN A 80 1.84 4.14 -1.88
N PHE A 81 1.21 3.94 -3.02
CA PHE A 81 1.08 2.66 -3.69
C PHE A 81 1.79 2.71 -5.03
N ILE A 82 2.60 1.69 -5.32
CA ILE A 82 3.28 1.52 -6.61
C ILE A 82 2.61 0.32 -7.28
N VAL A 83 1.97 0.58 -8.42
CA VAL A 83 1.14 -0.40 -9.14
C VAL A 83 1.53 -0.41 -10.62
N LYS A 84 1.42 -1.57 -11.27
CA LYS A 84 1.63 -1.68 -12.73
C LYS A 84 0.35 -2.03 -13.50
N SER A 85 -0.61 -2.69 -12.85
CA SER A 85 -1.83 -3.13 -13.52
C SER A 85 -2.91 -2.03 -13.51
N PRO A 86 -3.60 -1.80 -14.65
CA PRO A 86 -4.79 -0.93 -14.69
C PRO A 86 -5.85 -1.33 -13.67
N LYS A 87 -6.03 -2.63 -13.43
CA LYS A 87 -6.99 -3.15 -12.43
C LYS A 87 -6.65 -2.64 -11.03
N GLN A 88 -5.38 -2.69 -10.63
CA GLN A 88 -4.92 -2.19 -9.35
C GLN A 88 -5.11 -0.66 -9.25
N PHE A 89 -4.76 0.06 -10.30
CA PHE A 89 -4.92 1.51 -10.37
C PHE A 89 -6.38 1.94 -10.19
N VAL A 90 -7.31 1.32 -10.93
CA VAL A 90 -8.75 1.60 -10.84
C VAL A 90 -9.26 1.32 -9.43
N MET A 91 -8.87 0.19 -8.84
CA MET A 91 -9.36 -0.20 -7.53
C MET A 91 -8.91 0.74 -6.42
N TYR A 92 -7.63 1.13 -6.39
CA TYR A 92 -7.12 2.09 -5.41
C TYR A 92 -7.60 3.52 -5.68
N SER A 93 -7.87 3.90 -6.93
CA SER A 93 -8.46 5.21 -7.27
C SER A 93 -9.91 5.28 -6.81
N PHE A 94 -10.72 4.27 -7.13
CA PHE A 94 -12.09 4.15 -6.62
C PHE A 94 -12.11 4.25 -5.08
N TYR A 95 -11.16 3.59 -4.43
CA TYR A 95 -11.04 3.62 -2.98
C TYR A 95 -10.70 5.02 -2.42
N LYS A 96 -9.71 5.68 -3.03
CA LYS A 96 -9.31 7.05 -2.71
C LYS A 96 -10.51 8.00 -2.71
N ASP A 97 -11.34 7.89 -3.74
CA ASP A 97 -12.46 8.80 -3.98
C ASP A 97 -13.67 8.51 -3.07
N ASN A 98 -13.96 7.24 -2.78
CA ASN A 98 -15.17 6.86 -2.05
C ASN A 98 -15.01 6.80 -0.52
N TYR A 99 -13.81 6.49 -0.01
CA TYR A 99 -13.63 6.21 1.43
C TYR A 99 -12.94 7.34 2.21
N LYS A 100 -12.94 8.58 1.70
CA LYS A 100 -12.26 9.77 2.27
C LYS A 100 -10.77 9.52 2.58
N PHE A 101 -10.12 8.68 1.78
CA PHE A 101 -8.68 8.47 1.79
C PHE A 101 -7.95 9.59 1.08
N LYS A 102 -8.14 10.82 1.55
CA LYS A 102 -7.52 12.01 0.95
C LYS A 102 -6.00 11.94 0.90
N ASN A 103 -5.40 11.05 1.68
CA ASN A 103 -3.96 10.87 1.82
C ASN A 103 -3.46 9.60 1.12
N THR A 104 -4.15 9.10 0.10
CA THR A 104 -3.64 8.02 -0.77
C THR A 104 -3.07 8.60 -2.07
N ALA A 105 -1.84 8.21 -2.40
CA ALA A 105 -1.20 8.51 -3.68
C ALA A 105 -0.81 7.21 -4.39
N ILE A 106 -1.04 7.17 -5.70
CA ILE A 106 -0.85 5.99 -6.54
C ILE A 106 0.15 6.36 -7.64
N PHE A 107 1.18 5.55 -7.80
CA PHE A 107 2.28 5.75 -8.73
C PHE A 107 2.48 4.49 -9.56
N ASN A 108 3.11 4.67 -10.72
CA ASN A 108 3.56 3.58 -11.59
C ASN A 108 5.08 3.33 -11.52
N THR A 109 5.80 4.15 -10.74
CA THR A 109 7.26 4.08 -10.57
C THR A 109 7.66 4.25 -9.12
N ILE A 110 8.80 3.66 -8.73
CA ILE A 110 9.40 3.82 -7.41
C ILE A 110 9.84 5.28 -7.24
N GLU A 111 10.42 5.88 -8.28
CA GLU A 111 10.91 7.26 -8.29
C GLU A 111 9.81 8.27 -7.97
N GLY A 112 8.63 8.13 -8.60
CA GLY A 112 7.49 8.99 -8.33
C GLY A 112 7.01 8.88 -6.88
N ALA A 113 6.92 7.65 -6.36
CA ALA A 113 6.50 7.41 -4.98
C ALA A 113 7.51 7.91 -3.95
N CYS A 114 8.82 7.79 -4.23
CA CYS A 114 9.88 8.32 -3.38
C CYS A 114 9.90 9.85 -3.37
N SER A 115 9.70 10.49 -4.53
CA SER A 115 9.65 11.94 -4.66
C SER A 115 8.53 12.56 -3.81
N SER A 116 7.34 11.94 -3.77
CA SER A 116 6.20 12.44 -2.99
C SER A 116 6.45 12.47 -1.48
N ILE A 117 7.39 11.65 -0.99
CA ILE A 117 7.73 11.53 0.42
C ILE A 117 9.16 12.01 0.76
N ARG A 118 9.85 12.61 -0.21
CA ARG A 118 11.22 13.13 -0.09
C ARG A 118 12.25 12.08 0.34
N VAL A 119 12.10 10.85 -0.13
CA VAL A 119 13.05 9.74 0.12
C VAL A 119 13.94 9.54 -1.09
N ASN A 120 15.23 9.24 -0.88
CA ASN A 120 16.13 8.89 -1.97
C ASN A 120 15.78 7.48 -2.51
N PRO A 121 15.45 7.33 -3.82
CA PRO A 121 15.10 6.03 -4.39
C PRO A 121 16.17 4.94 -4.20
N SER A 122 17.46 5.31 -4.13
CA SER A 122 18.54 4.32 -3.95
C SER A 122 18.40 3.51 -2.65
N LEU A 123 17.79 4.08 -1.61
CA LEU A 123 17.59 3.44 -0.30
C LEU A 123 16.55 2.32 -0.33
N VAL A 124 15.67 2.33 -1.34
CA VAL A 124 14.51 1.41 -1.40
C VAL A 124 14.55 0.49 -2.62
N LYS A 125 15.30 0.87 -3.67
CA LYS A 125 15.37 0.14 -4.94
C LYS A 125 15.80 -1.31 -4.76
N GLU A 126 16.82 -1.57 -3.96
CA GLU A 126 17.31 -2.93 -3.71
C GLU A 126 16.20 -3.83 -3.18
N PHE A 127 15.43 -3.34 -2.19
CA PHE A 127 14.33 -4.08 -1.56
C PHE A 127 13.17 -4.34 -2.53
N PHE A 128 12.87 -3.42 -3.44
CA PHE A 128 11.79 -3.62 -4.41
C PHE A 128 12.22 -4.43 -5.65
N SER A 129 13.52 -4.45 -5.97
CA SER A 129 14.06 -5.13 -7.16
C SER A 129 14.31 -6.63 -6.96
N THR A 130 14.42 -7.08 -5.71
CA THR A 130 14.56 -8.50 -5.31
C THR A 130 13.21 -9.13 -5.08
#